data_AF-A0A3C0A6U7-F1
#
_entry.id   AF-A0A3C0A6U7-F1
#
_cell.length_a   1.000
_cell.length_b   1.000
_cell.length_c   1.000
_cell.angle_alpha   90.00
_cell.angle_beta   90.00
_cell.angle_gamma   90.00
#
_symmetry.space_group_name_H-M   'P 1'
#
loop_
_entity.id
_entity.type
_entity.pdbx_description
1 polymer ?
#
loop_
_entity_poly.entity_id
_entity_poly.type
_entity_poly.pdbx_seq_one_letter_code
_entity_poly.pdbx_strand_id
1 'polypeptide(L)'
;MVKIKVKCVDNQKCRITFYQKFYLSIFNYIYQNKNSMKNLIKPTLALLFFIALYTLPTQVVAQLNQDATSPFSITVEIDSNNTTLRCNGGCDWKKIILKQGSTIISENGIATAKNANSDVLYLFNVQKTEKGIRLNNLKGTQWKEAIDISCNSKCTLVVNQFGLAQ
;
A
#
# COMPACT_ATOMS: atom_id res chain seq x y z
N MET A 1 13.41 -2.18 -29.15
CA MET A 1 12.85 -3.26 -28.30
C MET A 1 13.81 -3.50 -27.14
N VAL A 2 13.44 -3.13 -25.92
CA VAL A 2 14.26 -3.32 -24.71
C VAL A 2 13.95 -4.71 -24.15
N LYS A 3 14.97 -5.55 -23.96
CA LYS A 3 14.82 -6.84 -23.25
C LYS A 3 15.19 -6.63 -21.79
N ILE A 4 14.23 -6.88 -20.89
CA ILE A 4 14.41 -6.78 -19.45
C ILE A 4 14.58 -8.21 -18.91
N LYS A 5 15.63 -8.46 -18.14
CA LYS A 5 15.83 -9.72 -17.42
C LYS A 5 15.88 -9.41 -15.93
N VAL A 6 14.89 -9.89 -15.19
CA VAL A 6 14.77 -9.67 -13.74
C VAL A 6 15.31 -10.92 -13.05
N LYS A 7 16.21 -10.73 -12.08
CA LYS A 7 16.70 -11.81 -11.22
C LYS A 7 16.48 -11.40 -9.77
N CYS A 8 15.63 -12.16 -9.08
CA CYS A 8 15.28 -11.93 -7.68
C CYS A 8 16.10 -12.89 -6.81
N VAL A 9 16.71 -12.35 -5.75
CA VAL A 9 17.57 -13.11 -4.84
C VAL A 9 16.87 -13.42 -3.52
N ASP A 10 15.82 -12.65 -3.15
CA ASP A 10 14.83 -12.98 -2.12
C ASP A 10 13.63 -12.02 -2.21
N ASN A 11 12.51 -12.35 -1.53
CA ASN A 11 11.18 -11.67 -1.59
C ASN A 11 11.15 -10.15 -1.32
N GLN A 12 12.29 -9.50 -1.07
CA GLN A 12 12.39 -8.05 -0.90
C GLN A 12 13.54 -7.39 -1.69
N LYS A 13 14.32 -8.14 -2.49
CA LYS A 13 15.39 -7.57 -3.34
C LYS A 13 15.45 -8.26 -4.71
N CYS A 14 14.84 -7.61 -5.71
CA CYS A 14 15.06 -7.93 -7.11
C CYS A 14 16.01 -6.91 -7.73
N ARG A 15 17.08 -7.39 -8.39
CA ARG A 15 17.95 -6.52 -9.19
C ARG A 15 17.44 -6.53 -10.64
N ILE A 16 17.15 -5.34 -11.16
CA ILE A 16 16.76 -5.13 -12.55
C ILE A 16 17.98 -4.57 -13.28
N THR A 17 18.46 -5.30 -14.29
CA THR A 17 19.57 -4.84 -15.13
C THR A 17 19.01 -4.35 -16.47
N PHE A 18 19.16 -3.05 -16.75
CA PHE A 18 18.79 -2.45 -18.03
C PHE A 18 19.96 -2.50 -19.01
N TYR A 19 19.77 -3.10 -20.18
CA TYR A 19 20.68 -2.96 -21.32
C TYR A 19 20.19 -1.80 -22.20
N GLN A 20 20.76 -0.61 -22.01
CA GLN A 20 20.34 0.59 -22.72
C GLN A 20 21.08 0.75 -24.05
N LYS A 21 20.35 0.60 -25.17
CA LYS A 21 20.73 1.11 -26.51
C LYS A 21 20.76 2.65 -26.61
N PHE A 22 20.77 3.36 -25.48
CA PHE A 22 20.70 4.82 -25.42
C PHE A 22 22.07 5.49 -25.64
N TYR A 23 23.17 4.76 -25.39
CA TYR A 23 24.53 5.26 -25.55
C TYR A 23 24.91 5.64 -26.99
N LEU A 24 24.31 4.99 -28.00
CA LEU A 24 24.66 5.22 -29.40
C LEU A 24 24.09 6.53 -29.98
N SER A 25 23.01 7.07 -29.39
CA SER A 25 22.39 8.32 -29.87
C SER A 25 23.22 9.55 -29.48
N ILE A 26 23.74 9.59 -28.26
CA ILE A 26 24.54 10.71 -27.77
C ILE A 26 25.93 10.71 -28.42
N PHE A 27 26.54 9.53 -28.62
CA PHE A 27 27.82 9.42 -29.32
C PHE A 27 27.76 9.91 -30.78
N ASN A 28 26.69 9.58 -31.51
CA ASN A 28 26.50 10.06 -32.88
C ASN A 28 26.26 11.57 -32.96
N TYR A 29 25.56 12.17 -31.98
CA TYR A 29 25.36 13.62 -31.93
C TYR A 29 26.68 14.39 -31.72
N ILE A 30 27.57 13.87 -30.86
CA ILE A 30 28.89 14.48 -30.60
C ILE A 30 29.84 14.28 -31.79
N TYR A 31 29.76 13.14 -32.49
CA TYR A 31 30.63 12.85 -33.64
C TYR A 31 30.29 13.70 -34.88
N GLN A 32 29.01 14.00 -35.09
CA GLN A 32 28.54 14.81 -36.23
C GLN A 32 28.92 16.30 -36.15
N ASN A 33 29.35 16.80 -34.99
CA ASN A 33 29.60 18.23 -34.76
C ASN A 33 31.08 18.58 -34.55
N LYS A 34 31.99 17.82 -35.17
CA LYS A 34 33.45 17.95 -34.99
C LYS A 34 34.09 19.14 -35.72
N ASN A 35 33.36 19.87 -36.57
CA ASN A 35 33.96 20.90 -37.44
C ASN A 35 33.89 22.36 -36.94
N SER A 36 33.35 22.65 -35.75
CA SER A 36 33.19 24.06 -35.34
C SER A 36 33.49 24.36 -33.86
N MET A 37 34.56 23.80 -33.29
CA MET A 37 35.05 24.25 -31.99
C MET A 37 36.59 24.29 -31.95
N LYS A 38 37.17 25.38 -32.45
CA LYS A 38 38.62 25.66 -32.38
C LYS A 38 39.05 26.47 -31.15
N ASN A 39 38.17 26.72 -30.18
CA ASN A 39 38.53 27.50 -28.99
C ASN A 39 38.35 26.71 -27.69
N LEU A 40 39.47 26.18 -27.24
CA LEU A 40 39.98 26.19 -25.86
C LEU A 40 38.97 25.96 -24.71
N ILE A 41 38.45 24.74 -24.59
CA ILE A 41 38.12 24.18 -23.28
C ILE A 41 39.05 22.99 -23.09
N LYS A 42 39.95 23.07 -22.09
CA LYS A 42 40.95 22.03 -21.81
C LYS A 42 40.21 20.69 -21.59
N PRO A 43 40.58 19.61 -22.31
CA PRO A 43 39.89 18.31 -22.25
C PRO A 43 39.89 17.68 -20.85
N THR A 44 40.75 18.17 -19.95
CA THR A 44 40.84 17.78 -18.55
C THR A 44 39.64 18.21 -17.69
N LEU A 45 38.94 19.31 -18.02
CA LEU A 45 37.81 19.77 -17.21
C LEU A 45 36.50 19.03 -17.53
N ALA A 46 36.31 18.67 -18.81
CA ALA A 46 35.15 17.91 -19.25
C ALA A 46 35.13 16.49 -18.64
N LEU A 47 36.31 15.86 -18.52
CA LEU A 47 36.44 14.52 -17.95
C LEU A 47 36.03 14.47 -16.46
N LEU A 48 36.34 15.51 -15.68
CA LEU A 48 35.96 15.59 -14.26
C LEU A 48 34.45 15.75 -14.05
N PHE A 49 33.76 16.45 -14.96
CA PHE A 49 32.31 16.61 -14.90
C PHE A 49 31.56 15.30 -15.23
N PHE A 50 32.12 14.47 -16.12
CA PHE A 50 31.56 13.16 -16.43
C PHE A 50 31.71 12.15 -15.27
N ILE A 51 32.84 12.16 -14.55
CA ILE A 51 33.06 11.22 -13.43
C ILE A 51 32.12 11.51 -12.25
N ALA A 52 31.78 12.78 -11.99
CA ALA A 52 30.86 13.17 -10.92
C ALA A 52 29.41 12.71 -11.12
N LEU A 53 28.99 12.40 -12.36
CA LEU A 53 27.64 11.95 -12.67
C LEU A 53 27.42 10.44 -12.52
N TYR A 54 28.49 9.64 -12.33
CA TYR A 54 28.41 8.18 -12.19
C TYR A 54 28.19 7.68 -10.76
N THR A 55 28.21 8.54 -9.74
CA THR A 55 28.12 8.13 -8.32
C THR A 55 26.74 8.31 -7.70
N LEU A 56 25.72 8.72 -8.45
CA LEU A 56 24.36 8.74 -7.94
C LEU A 56 23.74 7.36 -8.11
N PRO A 57 23.53 6.57 -7.03
CA PRO A 57 22.74 5.37 -7.14
C PRO A 57 21.31 5.80 -7.54
N THR A 58 20.95 5.58 -8.80
CA THR A 58 19.57 5.67 -9.27
C THR A 58 18.81 4.46 -8.74
N GLN A 59 18.50 4.48 -7.45
CA GLN A 59 17.53 3.56 -6.87
C GLN A 59 16.15 3.97 -7.37
N VAL A 60 15.75 3.42 -8.51
CA VAL A 60 14.35 3.45 -8.95
C VAL A 60 13.62 2.42 -8.09
N VAL A 61 13.04 2.88 -6.99
CA VAL A 61 12.07 2.08 -6.25
C VAL A 61 10.80 2.09 -7.09
N ALA A 62 10.54 0.99 -7.82
CA ALA A 62 9.21 0.74 -8.30
C ALA A 62 8.32 0.57 -7.06
N GLN A 63 7.57 1.61 -6.70
CA GLN A 63 6.51 1.46 -5.72
C GLN A 63 5.48 0.55 -6.37
N LEU A 64 5.41 -0.70 -5.89
CA LEU A 64 4.27 -1.55 -6.16
C LEU A 64 3.06 -0.74 -5.72
N ASN A 65 2.13 -0.47 -6.62
CA ASN A 65 0.83 0.08 -6.26
C ASN A 65 0.20 -0.92 -5.30
N GLN A 66 0.45 -0.77 -4.01
CA GLN A 66 -0.43 -1.32 -3.00
C GLN A 66 -1.77 -0.66 -3.28
N ASP A 67 -2.78 -1.46 -3.60
CA ASP A 67 -4.16 -0.98 -3.74
C ASP A 67 -4.42 0.00 -2.60
N ALA A 68 -4.56 1.28 -2.97
CA ALA A 68 -4.63 2.37 -2.02
C ALA A 68 -5.84 2.11 -1.13
N THR A 69 -5.57 1.66 0.08
CA THR A 69 -6.62 1.21 1.00
C THR A 69 -7.24 2.44 1.62
N SER A 70 -8.56 2.56 1.56
CA SER A 70 -9.26 3.71 2.14
C SER A 70 -9.08 3.72 3.66
N PRO A 71 -8.55 4.81 4.25
CA PRO A 71 -8.28 4.86 5.67
C PRO A 71 -9.58 4.94 6.47
N PHE A 72 -9.66 4.17 7.55
CA PHE A 72 -10.74 4.27 8.55
C PHE A 72 -10.20 3.96 9.95
N SER A 73 -10.94 4.34 10.97
CA SER A 73 -10.65 4.00 12.36
C SER A 73 -11.95 3.73 13.10
N ILE A 74 -12.07 2.55 13.69
CA ILE A 74 -13.26 2.10 14.41
C ILE A 74 -12.84 1.57 15.77
N THR A 75 -13.40 2.14 16.83
CA THR A 75 -13.28 1.59 18.19
C THR A 75 -14.32 0.49 18.37
N VAL A 76 -13.88 -0.69 18.78
CA VAL A 76 -14.73 -1.80 19.20
C VAL A 76 -14.72 -1.86 20.72
N GLU A 77 -15.89 -1.68 21.32
CA GLU A 77 -16.14 -1.85 22.75
C GLU A 77 -16.91 -3.16 22.94
N ILE A 78 -16.31 -4.13 23.63
CA ILE A 78 -16.95 -5.39 24.01
C ILE A 78 -17.22 -5.31 25.51
N ASP A 79 -18.48 -5.51 25.90
CA ASP A 79 -18.90 -5.74 27.27
C ASP A 79 -19.59 -7.11 27.38
N SER A 80 -20.03 -7.48 28.58
CA SER A 80 -20.59 -8.82 28.85
C SER A 80 -21.83 -9.16 28.02
N ASN A 81 -22.57 -8.17 27.51
CA ASN A 81 -23.84 -8.39 26.80
C ASN A 81 -23.86 -7.79 25.38
N ASN A 82 -23.08 -6.73 25.16
CA ASN A 82 -23.12 -5.90 23.98
C ASN A 82 -21.73 -5.75 23.36
N THR A 83 -21.74 -5.60 22.05
CA THR A 83 -20.57 -5.15 21.31
C THR A 83 -20.98 -3.89 20.56
N THR A 84 -20.25 -2.81 20.78
CA THR A 84 -20.48 -1.51 20.18
C THR A 84 -19.30 -1.17 19.29
N LEU A 85 -19.57 -0.78 18.04
CA LEU A 85 -18.58 -0.12 17.20
C LEU A 85 -18.84 1.38 17.19
N ARG A 86 -17.76 2.17 17.30
CA ARG A 86 -17.79 3.62 17.19
C ARG A 86 -16.82 4.04 16.11
N CYS A 87 -17.31 4.80 15.13
CA CYS A 87 -16.42 5.31 14.10
C CYS A 87 -15.66 6.53 14.64
N ASN A 88 -14.34 6.50 14.52
CA ASN A 88 -13.46 7.64 14.81
C ASN A 88 -13.11 8.42 13.53
N GLY A 89 -13.20 7.78 12.36
CA GLY A 89 -12.99 8.39 11.05
C GLY A 89 -13.11 7.40 9.90
N GLY A 90 -13.42 7.90 8.70
CA GLY A 90 -13.57 7.09 7.48
C GLY A 90 -14.93 6.39 7.33
N CYS A 91 -15.94 6.76 8.14
CA CYS A 91 -17.30 6.23 8.05
C CYS A 91 -18.34 7.35 8.18
N ASP A 92 -19.50 7.16 7.56
CA ASP A 92 -20.65 8.07 7.57
C ASP A 92 -21.56 7.88 8.80
N TRP A 93 -21.30 6.82 9.58
CA TRP A 93 -22.03 6.48 10.79
C TRP A 93 -21.16 6.73 12.03
N LYS A 94 -21.80 7.09 13.15
CA LYS A 94 -21.10 7.36 14.42
C LYS A 94 -21.00 6.13 15.34
N LYS A 95 -22.07 5.34 15.43
CA LYS A 95 -22.18 4.23 16.38
C LYS A 95 -23.05 3.11 15.80
N ILE A 96 -22.62 1.87 15.97
CA ILE A 96 -23.39 0.66 15.67
C ILE A 96 -23.35 -0.25 16.90
N ILE A 97 -24.50 -0.76 17.32
CA ILE A 97 -24.59 -1.79 18.37
C ILE A 97 -24.88 -3.11 17.68
N LEU A 98 -24.00 -4.09 17.86
CA LEU A 98 -24.13 -5.39 17.24
C LEU A 98 -25.23 -6.21 17.92
N LYS A 99 -26.16 -6.70 17.10
CA LYS A 99 -27.10 -7.75 17.48
C LYS A 99 -26.38 -9.11 17.54
N GLN A 100 -27.08 -10.16 17.96
CA GLN A 100 -26.53 -11.50 17.92
C GLN A 100 -26.21 -11.94 16.47
N GLY A 101 -25.25 -12.84 16.33
CA GLY A 101 -24.85 -13.39 15.04
C GLY A 101 -23.78 -12.55 14.33
N SER A 102 -23.91 -12.49 13.00
CA SER A 102 -22.92 -11.91 12.09
C SER A 102 -23.51 -10.68 11.39
N THR A 103 -22.76 -9.58 11.37
CA THR A 103 -23.17 -8.30 10.75
C THR A 103 -22.09 -7.84 9.78
N ILE A 104 -22.48 -7.43 8.58
CA ILE A 104 -21.56 -6.85 7.60
C ILE A 104 -21.58 -5.32 7.75
N ILE A 105 -20.40 -4.70 7.73
CA ILE A 105 -20.22 -3.26 7.94
C ILE A 105 -19.38 -2.67 6.81
N SER A 106 -19.78 -1.50 6.32
CA SER A 106 -19.03 -0.65 5.39
C SER A 106 -18.90 0.79 5.90
N GLU A 107 -18.33 1.69 5.10
CA GLU A 107 -18.29 3.13 5.37
C GLU A 107 -19.67 3.75 5.58
N ASN A 108 -20.70 3.18 4.92
CA ASN A 108 -22.07 3.65 5.00
C ASN A 108 -22.89 3.02 6.15
N GLY A 109 -22.32 2.07 6.90
CA GLY A 109 -22.96 1.44 8.06
C GLY A 109 -23.21 -0.05 7.87
N ILE A 110 -24.36 -0.54 8.36
CA ILE A 110 -24.74 -1.94 8.21
C ILE A 110 -25.07 -2.22 6.75
N ALA A 111 -24.36 -3.16 6.17
CA ALA A 111 -24.47 -3.56 4.78
C ALA A 111 -25.07 -4.96 4.63
N THR A 112 -25.44 -5.30 3.40
CA THR A 112 -25.91 -6.64 3.02
C THR A 112 -24.86 -7.37 2.20
N ALA A 113 -25.02 -8.69 2.02
CA ALA A 113 -24.12 -9.47 1.17
C ALA A 113 -24.03 -8.95 -0.28
N LYS A 114 -25.07 -8.27 -0.78
CA LYS A 114 -25.08 -7.65 -2.13
C LYS A 114 -24.03 -6.53 -2.26
N ASN A 115 -23.66 -5.90 -1.15
CA ASN A 115 -22.70 -4.80 -1.13
C ASN A 115 -21.25 -5.25 -1.43
N ALA A 116 -20.95 -6.55 -1.42
CA ALA A 116 -19.64 -7.07 -1.80
C ALA A 116 -19.25 -6.69 -3.25
N ASN A 117 -20.25 -6.56 -4.13
CA ASN A 117 -20.07 -6.19 -5.54
C ASN A 117 -20.29 -4.70 -5.81
N SER A 118 -20.50 -3.88 -4.77
CA SER A 118 -20.74 -2.44 -4.90
C SER A 118 -19.45 -1.63 -4.76
N ASP A 119 -19.47 -0.35 -5.16
CA ASP A 119 -18.35 0.59 -5.09
C ASP A 119 -18.06 1.11 -3.66
N VAL A 120 -18.33 0.28 -2.65
CA VAL A 120 -17.97 0.57 -1.26
C VAL A 120 -16.45 0.55 -1.07
N LEU A 121 -15.97 1.45 -0.22
CA LEU A 121 -14.54 1.66 0.05
C LEU A 121 -13.94 0.50 0.84
N TYR A 122 -14.69 0.00 1.82
CA TYR A 122 -14.34 -1.19 2.58
C TYR A 122 -15.58 -1.96 2.99
N LEU A 123 -15.39 -3.25 3.23
CA LEU A 123 -16.43 -4.14 3.69
C LEU A 123 -15.80 -5.21 4.58
N PHE A 124 -16.32 -5.37 5.79
CA PHE A 124 -15.89 -6.43 6.68
C PHE A 124 -17.08 -7.00 7.45
N ASN A 125 -16.94 -8.25 7.87
CA ASN A 125 -17.88 -8.93 8.72
C ASN A 125 -17.45 -8.84 10.18
N VAL A 126 -18.41 -8.63 11.07
CA VAL A 126 -18.23 -8.77 12.51
C VAL A 126 -19.15 -9.86 13.01
N GLN A 127 -18.57 -10.91 13.58
CA GLN A 127 -19.29 -12.03 14.16
C GLN A 127 -19.03 -12.07 15.66
N LYS A 128 -20.09 -12.08 16.46
CA LYS A 128 -19.96 -12.38 17.90
C LYS A 128 -19.59 -13.85 18.10
N THR A 129 -18.62 -14.11 18.97
CA THR A 129 -18.22 -15.44 19.43
C THR A 129 -18.56 -15.59 20.91
N GLU A 130 -18.41 -16.80 21.48
CA GLU A 130 -18.68 -17.03 22.91
C GLU A 130 -17.86 -16.14 23.85
N LYS A 131 -16.64 -15.76 23.43
CA LYS A 131 -15.68 -15.03 24.26
C LYS A 131 -15.30 -13.67 23.68
N GLY A 132 -15.96 -13.18 22.64
CA GLY A 132 -15.60 -11.91 22.01
C GLY A 132 -16.14 -11.77 20.59
N ILE A 133 -15.26 -11.44 19.63
CA ILE A 133 -15.64 -11.24 18.23
C ILE A 133 -14.58 -11.78 17.26
N ARG A 134 -15.05 -12.08 16.04
CA ARG A 134 -14.24 -12.33 14.86
C ARG A 134 -14.52 -11.28 13.80
N LEU A 135 -13.47 -10.68 13.25
CA LEU A 135 -13.53 -9.73 12.16
C LEU A 135 -12.98 -10.37 10.88
N ASN A 136 -13.78 -10.41 9.82
CA ASN A 136 -13.34 -10.96 8.52
C ASN A 136 -13.36 -9.87 7.45
N ASN A 137 -12.24 -9.71 6.76
CA ASN A 137 -12.18 -8.86 5.58
C ASN A 137 -13.05 -9.44 4.45
N LEU A 138 -13.85 -8.59 3.82
CA LEU A 138 -14.57 -8.93 2.58
C LEU A 138 -14.06 -8.08 1.42
N LYS A 139 -13.71 -6.81 1.66
CA LYS A 139 -13.18 -5.88 0.67
C LYS A 139 -12.45 -4.72 1.34
N GLY A 140 -11.41 -4.21 0.69
CA GLY A 140 -10.86 -2.88 0.98
C GLY A 140 -10.11 -2.75 2.30
N THR A 141 -9.75 -3.85 2.96
CA THR A 141 -8.75 -3.86 4.05
C THR A 141 -7.54 -4.69 3.64
N GLN A 142 -6.39 -4.47 4.29
CA GLN A 142 -5.17 -5.25 4.10
C GLN A 142 -5.08 -6.46 5.03
N TRP A 143 -6.16 -6.83 5.70
CA TRP A 143 -6.15 -7.98 6.60
C TRP A 143 -6.00 -9.26 5.77
N LYS A 144 -4.88 -9.97 5.99
CA LYS A 144 -4.59 -11.24 5.32
C LYS A 144 -5.45 -12.38 5.87
N GLU A 145 -5.79 -12.30 7.14
CA GLU A 145 -6.53 -13.32 7.89
C GLU A 145 -7.60 -12.65 8.77
N ALA A 146 -8.49 -13.47 9.31
CA ALA A 146 -9.47 -13.04 10.29
C ALA A 146 -8.78 -12.51 11.55
N ILE A 147 -9.34 -11.45 12.14
CA ILE A 147 -8.87 -10.92 13.43
C ILE A 147 -9.80 -11.47 14.51
N ASP A 148 -9.27 -12.37 15.33
CA ASP A 148 -9.98 -12.96 16.47
C ASP A 148 -9.63 -12.24 17.76
N ILE A 149 -10.65 -11.74 18.45
CA ILE A 149 -10.52 -11.03 19.70
C ILE A 149 -11.29 -11.81 20.77
N SER A 150 -10.56 -12.25 21.79
CA SER A 150 -11.15 -12.83 23.00
C SER A 150 -11.02 -11.85 24.17
N CYS A 151 -12.08 -11.76 24.96
CA CYS A 151 -12.26 -10.74 25.98
C CYS A 151 -13.16 -11.28 27.08
N ASN A 152 -12.59 -11.47 28.27
CA ASN A 152 -13.29 -12.16 29.36
C ASN A 152 -14.27 -11.27 30.14
N SER A 153 -14.16 -9.94 30.03
CA SER A 153 -15.00 -9.00 30.78
C SER A 153 -15.37 -7.78 29.95
N LYS A 154 -14.47 -6.80 29.86
CA LYS A 154 -14.63 -5.60 29.05
C LYS A 154 -13.32 -5.27 28.37
N CYS A 155 -13.38 -4.96 27.09
CA CYS A 155 -12.23 -4.48 26.34
C CYS A 155 -12.64 -3.44 25.33
N THR A 156 -11.67 -2.60 25.03
CA THR A 156 -11.78 -1.54 24.03
C THR A 156 -10.52 -1.63 23.18
N LEU A 157 -10.70 -1.68 21.87
CA LEU A 157 -9.63 -1.80 20.90
C LEU A 157 -9.99 -0.99 19.66
N VAL A 158 -8.98 -0.56 18.91
CA VAL A 158 -9.17 0.18 17.67
C VAL A 158 -8.78 -0.72 16.51
N VAL A 159 -9.61 -0.74 15.47
CA VAL A 159 -9.31 -1.40 14.20
C VAL A 159 -9.30 -0.40 13.07
N ASN A 160 -8.41 -0.62 12.11
CA ASN A 160 -8.25 0.20 10.92
C ASN A 160 -8.00 -0.70 9.70
N GLN A 161 -7.71 -0.08 8.56
CA GLN A 161 -7.49 -0.76 7.29
C GLN A 161 -6.28 -1.73 7.27
N PHE A 162 -5.38 -1.62 8.25
CA PHE A 162 -4.20 -2.48 8.39
C PHE A 162 -4.38 -3.58 9.44
N GLY A 163 -5.31 -3.44 10.38
CA GLY A 163 -5.60 -4.44 11.41
C GLY A 163 -5.99 -3.80 12.73
N LEU A 164 -5.54 -4.42 13.83
CA LEU A 164 -5.58 -3.81 15.15
C LEU A 164 -4.61 -2.62 15.19
N ALA A 165 -5.11 -1.46 15.59
CA ALA A 165 -4.29 -0.28 15.83
C ALA A 165 -3.93 -0.21 17.32
N GLN A 166 -2.66 0.07 17.62
CA GLN A 166 -2.17 0.37 18.97
C GLN A 166 -2.46 1.82 19.35
#